data_AF-A0A353J5M7-F1
#
_entry.id   AF-A0A353J5M7-F1
#
_cell.length_a   1.000
_cell.length_b   1.000
_cell.length_c   1.000
_cell.angle_alpha   90.00
_cell.angle_beta   90.00
_cell.angle_gamma   90.00
#
_symmetry.space_group_name_H-M   'P 1'
#
loop_
_entity.id
_entity.type
_entity.pdbx_description
1 polymer ?
#
loop_
_entity_poly.entity_id
_entity_poly.type
_entity_poly.pdbx_seq_one_letter_code
_entity_poly.pdbx_strand_id
1 'polypeptide(L)'
;MAEQSFTIYDNEAEALEKNASLEQNQSWARSQPAVHIVIEKAYGTMAETAEDIVKLVFLKGKEAIAQLSSYLVDNLGTKDAEAKKIALQIQNAVALFLPPATVFEWDDPALLKAFDEFEKQWGIKDKHFREAVKKTVGAGGEAVRELPEYLKKDMAWSTVRAYTIADALAEKVLSRLPVNSFPLDEVRITWQKTGNVNAQKAVREMAPTALPVPQPAQIVQPRSAKNAPLAQADDEMTLFAARIVKELGLSVPNKEYDERLKQAVLARVREIRNALNTQELFERSFEHGGLGLTHTESVKAAARIEDMLTSRLDDARRTVLRERQKKQGSMRMPSVTQVALPSQVRIAEHHALAPYEQHLPRVPVVTALQTMDVSKPQQPQSSSTPMQPHTASATRPMVHDIIPPESQLEGPLESLAQLRLIDFRRLSAKPELAINKLKDRIMLLRQDSFGDYTRGIAAYRRSPLYMLYVNTLKGGLDKGAITLAAQAAGPADTEILTSDEFLNLIRLSKELQYS
;
A
#
# COMPACT_ATOMS: atom_id res chain seq x y z
N MET A 1 -6.50 16.61 47.08
CA MET A 1 -6.14 17.45 45.93
C MET A 1 -4.69 17.16 45.61
N ALA A 2 -4.42 16.45 44.51
CA ALA A 2 -3.06 16.17 44.07
C ALA A 2 -2.61 17.32 43.17
N GLU A 3 -1.56 18.04 43.57
CA GLU A 3 -0.90 19.02 42.71
C GLU A 3 -0.26 18.29 41.53
N GLN A 4 -0.71 18.60 40.32
CA GLN A 4 -0.03 18.19 39.09
C GLN A 4 1.07 19.20 38.82
N SER A 5 2.32 18.79 39.02
CA SER A 5 3.50 19.53 38.55
C SER A 5 3.92 18.98 37.18
N PHE A 6 4.38 19.88 36.31
CA PHE A 6 4.86 19.55 34.95
C PHE A 6 6.36 19.90 34.85
N THR A 7 7.11 19.02 34.19
CA THR A 7 8.55 19.20 33.94
C THR A 7 8.80 19.30 32.44
N ILE A 8 9.53 20.33 32.01
CA ILE A 8 9.98 20.53 30.62
C ILE A 8 11.45 20.12 30.56
N TYR A 9 11.85 19.39 29.52
CA TYR A 9 13.24 18.93 29.32
C TYR A 9 13.91 19.71 28.19
N ASP A 10 15.21 19.97 28.36
CA ASP A 10 15.98 20.84 27.46
C ASP A 10 16.49 20.12 26.21
N ASN A 11 16.54 18.78 26.19
CA ASN A 11 16.90 17.99 25.01
C ASN A 11 16.33 16.55 25.02
N GLU A 12 16.38 15.91 23.84
CA GLU A 12 15.80 14.59 23.56
C GLU A 12 16.42 13.46 24.39
N ALA A 13 17.73 13.51 24.65
CA ALA A 13 18.43 12.48 25.42
C ALA A 13 17.97 12.46 26.88
N GLU A 14 17.78 13.64 27.49
CA GLU A 14 17.28 13.77 28.86
C GLU A 14 15.81 13.33 28.99
N ALA A 15 14.99 13.63 27.97
CA ALA A 15 13.60 13.21 27.93
C ALA A 15 13.45 11.68 27.80
N LEU A 16 14.30 11.04 26.97
CA LEU A 16 14.29 9.59 26.76
C LEU A 16 14.82 8.83 27.99
N GLU A 17 15.88 9.31 28.64
CA GLU A 17 16.46 8.69 29.84
C GLU A 17 15.48 8.77 31.04
N LYS A 18 14.79 9.90 31.21
CA LYS A 18 13.76 10.05 32.26
C LYS A 18 12.45 9.36 31.93
N ASN A 19 12.05 9.26 30.66
CA ASN A 19 10.89 8.45 30.28
C ASN A 19 11.14 6.94 30.42
N ALA A 20 12.35 6.45 30.12
CA ALA A 20 12.71 5.04 30.33
C ALA A 20 12.68 4.65 31.83
N SER A 21 12.98 5.58 32.73
CA SER A 21 12.85 5.38 34.18
C SER A 21 11.41 5.54 34.71
N LEU A 22 10.54 6.27 34.01
CA LEU A 22 9.09 6.37 34.28
C LEU A 22 8.29 5.17 33.74
N GLU A 23 8.71 4.57 32.62
CA GLU A 23 8.12 3.37 32.02
C GLU A 23 8.17 2.15 32.96
N GLN A 24 9.11 2.13 33.90
CA GLN A 24 9.24 1.06 34.87
C GLN A 24 8.17 1.12 35.99
N ASN A 25 7.38 2.21 36.11
CA ASN A 25 6.51 2.39 37.27
C ASN A 25 5.02 2.64 37.03
N GLN A 26 4.49 2.98 35.85
CA GLN A 26 3.06 3.33 35.76
C GLN A 26 2.35 3.00 34.42
N SER A 27 1.28 2.20 34.50
CA SER A 27 0.46 1.71 33.36
C SER A 27 -0.63 2.68 32.86
N TRP A 28 -0.82 3.84 33.50
CA TRP A 28 -1.92 4.77 33.17
C TRP A 28 -1.65 5.68 31.96
N ALA A 29 -0.40 5.80 31.51
CA ALA A 29 -0.03 6.70 30.40
C ALA A 29 -0.46 6.18 29.01
N ARG A 30 -0.84 4.90 28.88
CA ARG A 30 -1.18 4.26 27.59
C ARG A 30 -2.61 4.54 27.09
N SER A 31 -3.43 5.30 27.81
CA SER A 31 -4.89 5.43 27.52
C SER A 31 -5.40 6.84 27.18
N GLN A 32 -4.52 7.83 27.01
CA GLN A 32 -4.95 9.19 26.63
C GLN A 32 -4.78 9.40 25.11
N PRO A 33 -5.79 9.92 24.39
CA PRO A 33 -5.64 10.27 22.99
C PRO A 33 -4.64 11.44 22.86
N ALA A 34 -3.56 11.22 22.13
CA ALA A 34 -2.60 12.25 21.77
C ALA A 34 -3.05 12.94 20.47
N VAL A 35 -3.00 14.27 20.43
CA VAL A 35 -3.30 15.03 19.21
C VAL A 35 -1.99 15.59 18.66
N HIS A 36 -1.66 15.20 17.44
CA HIS A 36 -0.49 15.72 16.72
C HIS A 36 -0.89 17.00 15.98
N ILE A 37 -0.25 18.13 16.31
CA ILE A 37 -0.53 19.43 15.69
C ILE A 37 0.73 19.88 14.95
N VAL A 38 0.63 20.01 13.63
CA VAL A 38 1.71 20.54 12.78
C VAL A 38 1.37 21.99 12.41
N ILE A 39 2.28 22.92 12.72
CA ILE A 39 2.11 24.35 12.38
C ILE A 39 3.19 24.74 11.36
N GLU A 40 2.79 24.93 10.11
CA GLU A 40 3.68 25.39 9.04
C GLU A 40 3.66 26.93 8.93
N LYS A 41 4.85 27.57 8.97
CA LYS A 41 4.99 29.02 8.83
C LYS A 41 5.54 29.37 7.45
N ALA A 42 4.71 29.92 6.56
CA ALA A 42 5.13 30.33 5.23
C ALA A 42 5.75 31.75 5.22
N TYR A 43 7.00 31.88 4.80
CA TYR A 43 7.68 33.16 4.58
C TYR A 43 7.84 33.46 3.08
N GLY A 44 6.96 34.27 2.50
CA GLY A 44 7.17 34.84 1.16
C GLY A 44 7.51 33.80 0.06
N THR A 45 8.10 34.24 -1.05
CA THR A 45 8.28 33.45 -2.29
C THR A 45 9.36 32.37 -2.24
N MET A 46 9.81 31.95 -1.06
CA MET A 46 10.72 30.82 -0.88
C MET A 46 10.12 29.88 0.16
N ALA A 47 9.73 28.69 -0.27
CA ALA A 47 9.30 27.64 0.64
C ALA A 47 10.54 26.93 1.19
N GLU A 48 11.01 27.34 2.37
CA GLU A 48 11.84 26.49 3.22
C GLU A 48 10.90 25.71 4.16
N THR A 49 10.98 24.39 4.12
CA THR A 49 10.30 23.50 5.06
C THR A 49 11.02 23.57 6.41
N ALA A 50 10.42 24.26 7.38
CA ALA A 50 10.87 24.22 8.76
C ALA A 50 10.45 22.87 9.37
N GLU A 51 11.41 21.95 9.51
CA GLU A 51 11.18 20.58 9.97
C GLU A 51 11.04 20.43 11.50
N ASP A 52 11.23 21.50 12.29
CA ASP A 52 11.29 21.39 13.75
C ASP A 52 10.21 22.18 14.49
N ILE A 53 8.95 21.74 14.44
CA ILE A 53 7.98 22.08 15.50
C ILE A 53 7.01 20.90 15.73
N VAL A 54 7.50 19.84 16.35
CA VAL A 54 6.65 18.78 16.92
C VAL A 54 6.83 18.82 18.44
N LYS A 55 5.84 19.38 19.16
CA LYS A 55 5.72 19.15 20.61
C LYS A 55 4.30 18.70 20.94
N LEU A 56 4.21 17.53 21.59
CA LEU A 56 3.00 16.97 22.17
C LEU A 56 2.53 17.87 23.31
N VAL A 57 1.32 18.42 23.17
CA VAL A 57 0.74 19.31 24.16
C VAL A 57 -0.60 18.72 24.61
N PHE A 58 -0.59 18.06 25.78
CA PHE A 58 -1.81 17.54 26.42
C PHE A 58 -2.49 18.67 27.18
N LEU A 59 -3.57 19.23 26.62
CA LEU A 59 -4.29 20.30 27.29
C LEU A 59 -5.76 19.97 27.44
N LYS A 60 -6.25 20.02 28.68
CA LYS A 60 -7.67 19.88 29.01
C LYS A 60 -8.13 21.11 29.80
N GLY A 61 -9.25 21.72 29.39
CA GLY A 61 -9.89 22.80 30.14
C GLY A 61 -9.51 24.22 29.70
N LYS A 62 -10.02 25.22 30.43
CA LYS A 62 -9.91 26.66 30.09
C LYS A 62 -8.45 27.17 30.09
N GLU A 63 -7.54 26.48 30.77
CA GLU A 63 -6.12 26.82 30.84
C GLU A 63 -5.34 26.44 29.58
N ALA A 64 -5.91 25.57 28.73
CA ALA A 64 -5.31 25.14 27.46
C ALA A 64 -4.92 26.30 26.55
N ILE A 65 -5.82 27.28 26.40
CA ILE A 65 -5.59 28.42 25.51
C ILE A 65 -4.44 29.28 26.04
N ALA A 66 -4.38 29.49 27.36
CA ALA A 66 -3.33 30.29 27.99
C ALA A 66 -1.96 29.61 27.86
N GLN A 67 -1.90 28.29 28.08
CA GLN A 67 -0.65 27.52 27.99
C GLN A 67 -0.16 27.39 26.55
N LEU A 68 -1.05 27.10 25.59
CA LEU A 68 -0.70 27.06 24.16
C LEU A 68 -0.29 28.45 23.67
N SER A 69 -1.00 29.50 24.09
CA SER A 69 -0.62 30.87 23.75
C SER A 69 0.74 31.26 24.31
N SER A 70 1.04 30.97 25.59
CA SER A 70 2.36 31.22 26.17
C SER A 70 3.44 30.48 25.40
N TYR A 71 3.21 29.19 25.10
CA TYR A 71 4.14 28.40 24.32
C TYR A 71 4.46 29.01 22.95
N LEU A 72 3.44 29.47 22.21
CA LEU A 72 3.60 30.14 20.91
C LEU A 72 4.35 31.47 21.00
N VAL A 73 4.21 32.20 22.11
CA VAL A 73 4.96 33.44 22.37
C VAL A 73 6.41 33.11 22.70
N ASP A 74 6.63 32.24 23.69
CA ASP A 74 7.93 31.96 24.29
C ASP A 74 8.85 31.19 23.34
N ASN A 75 8.29 30.27 22.54
CA ASN A 75 9.09 29.37 21.69
C ASN A 75 9.09 29.78 20.22
N LEU A 76 8.03 30.43 19.72
CA LEU A 76 7.91 30.78 18.29
C LEU A 76 7.97 32.28 18.01
N GLY A 77 8.18 33.10 19.05
CA GLY A 77 8.27 34.57 18.94
C GLY A 77 6.99 35.20 18.41
N THR A 78 5.85 34.53 18.56
CA THR A 78 4.55 35.05 18.11
C THR A 78 4.12 36.18 19.03
N LYS A 79 3.51 37.25 18.51
CA LYS A 79 2.96 38.31 19.37
C LYS A 79 1.80 37.76 20.19
N ASP A 80 1.69 38.12 21.47
CA ASP A 80 0.68 37.57 22.40
C ASP A 80 -0.77 37.58 21.86
N ALA A 81 -1.17 38.67 21.20
CA ALA A 81 -2.51 38.77 20.61
C ALA A 81 -2.74 37.78 19.45
N GLU A 82 -1.71 37.51 18.65
CA GLU A 82 -1.77 36.57 17.52
C GLU A 82 -1.66 35.12 18.00
N ALA A 83 -0.84 34.87 19.03
CA ALA A 83 -0.74 33.58 19.71
C ALA A 83 -2.07 33.15 20.33
N LYS A 84 -2.78 34.05 21.04
CA LYS A 84 -4.13 33.78 21.57
C LYS A 84 -5.13 33.45 20.48
N LYS A 85 -5.06 34.15 19.35
CA LYS A 85 -5.95 33.91 18.20
C LYS A 85 -5.69 32.54 17.58
N ILE A 86 -4.43 32.18 17.37
CA ILE A 86 -4.03 30.86 16.83
C ILE A 86 -4.43 29.75 17.81
N ALA A 87 -4.16 29.91 19.11
CA ALA A 87 -4.55 28.94 20.13
C ALA A 87 -6.07 28.71 20.17
N LEU A 88 -6.87 29.78 20.04
CA LEU A 88 -8.33 29.69 19.96
C LEU A 88 -8.82 29.04 18.66
N GLN A 89 -8.18 29.33 17.53
CA GLN A 89 -8.50 28.68 16.25
C GLN A 89 -8.19 27.19 16.26
N ILE A 90 -7.04 26.80 16.82
CA ILE A 90 -6.67 25.40 17.03
C ILE A 90 -7.68 24.74 17.96
N GLN A 91 -8.03 25.35 19.10
CA GLN A 91 -9.03 24.79 20.00
C GLN A 91 -10.39 24.60 19.31
N ASN A 92 -10.84 25.57 18.53
CA ASN A 92 -12.11 25.48 17.80
C ASN A 92 -12.06 24.42 16.70
N ALA A 93 -10.96 24.32 15.95
CA ALA A 93 -10.76 23.27 14.95
C ALA A 93 -10.71 21.90 15.63
N VAL A 94 -9.95 21.76 16.70
CA VAL A 94 -9.89 20.55 17.53
C VAL A 94 -11.27 20.23 18.12
N ALA A 95 -12.09 21.20 18.52
CA ALA A 95 -13.46 20.97 18.99
C ALA A 95 -14.46 20.64 17.86
N LEU A 96 -14.15 20.98 16.61
CA LEU A 96 -14.89 20.61 15.41
C LEU A 96 -14.52 19.20 14.93
N PHE A 97 -13.27 18.78 15.12
CA PHE A 97 -12.73 17.49 14.66
C PHE A 97 -12.71 16.41 15.75
N LEU A 98 -12.60 16.79 17.02
CA LEU A 98 -12.88 15.92 18.15
C LEU A 98 -14.31 16.21 18.59
N PRO A 99 -15.28 15.29 18.42
CA PRO A 99 -16.54 15.43 19.12
C PRO A 99 -16.24 15.59 20.63
N PRO A 100 -17.03 16.39 21.38
CA PRO A 100 -16.84 16.54 22.82
C PRO A 100 -16.82 15.13 23.38
N ALA A 101 -15.65 14.68 23.87
CA ALA A 101 -15.33 13.29 24.16
C ALA A 101 -16.61 12.49 24.40
N THR A 102 -17.14 11.86 23.34
CA THR A 102 -18.18 10.86 23.52
C THR A 102 -17.41 9.72 24.12
N VAL A 103 -17.26 9.79 25.45
CA VAL A 103 -17.10 8.63 26.30
C VAL A 103 -18.20 7.72 25.80
N PHE A 104 -17.80 6.75 25.00
CA PHE A 104 -18.71 5.75 24.49
C PHE A 104 -19.24 5.05 25.72
N GLU A 105 -20.45 5.41 26.12
CA GLU A 105 -21.09 4.81 27.29
C GLU A 105 -21.46 3.39 26.89
N TRP A 106 -20.58 2.46 27.25
CA TRP A 106 -20.80 1.02 27.13
C TRP A 106 -22.07 0.53 27.85
N ASP A 107 -22.69 1.42 28.61
CA ASP A 107 -23.92 1.22 29.36
C ASP A 107 -25.15 1.81 28.62
N ASP A 108 -25.02 2.22 27.35
CA ASP A 108 -26.17 2.56 26.50
C ASP A 108 -27.15 1.37 26.45
N PRO A 109 -28.41 1.55 26.92
CA PRO A 109 -29.41 0.49 26.92
C PRO A 109 -29.66 -0.13 25.54
N ALA A 110 -29.57 0.64 24.46
CA ALA A 110 -29.76 0.14 23.10
C ALA A 110 -28.62 -0.80 22.68
N LEU A 111 -27.38 -0.46 23.05
CA LEU A 111 -26.20 -1.27 22.82
C LEU A 111 -26.22 -2.53 23.66
N LEU A 112 -26.52 -2.42 24.96
CA LEU A 112 -26.63 -3.57 25.86
C LEU A 112 -27.68 -4.57 25.36
N LYS A 113 -28.84 -4.06 24.90
CA LYS A 113 -29.87 -4.89 24.27
C LYS A 113 -29.38 -5.57 22.98
N ALA A 114 -28.60 -4.86 22.14
CA ALA A 114 -28.01 -5.45 20.94
C ALA A 114 -27.01 -6.58 21.28
N PHE A 115 -26.20 -6.41 22.34
CA PHE A 115 -25.34 -7.47 22.85
C PHE A 115 -26.13 -8.65 23.42
N ASP A 116 -27.20 -8.41 24.19
CA ASP A 116 -28.06 -9.48 24.73
C ASP A 116 -28.69 -10.32 23.60
N GLU A 117 -29.23 -9.65 22.57
CA GLU A 117 -29.80 -10.29 21.39
C GLU A 117 -28.75 -11.09 20.61
N PHE A 118 -27.55 -10.52 20.47
CA PHE A 118 -26.44 -11.18 19.78
C PHE A 118 -25.95 -12.42 20.53
N GLU A 119 -25.71 -12.32 21.83
CA GLU A 119 -25.29 -13.46 22.66
C GLU A 119 -26.33 -14.58 22.66
N LYS A 120 -27.61 -14.22 22.74
CA LYS A 120 -28.71 -15.18 22.63
C LYS A 120 -28.76 -15.87 21.26
N GLN A 121 -28.57 -15.10 20.18
CA GLN A 121 -28.56 -15.64 18.82
C GLN A 121 -27.41 -16.64 18.59
N TRP A 122 -26.23 -16.36 19.14
CA TRP A 122 -25.01 -17.15 18.92
C TRP A 122 -24.72 -18.16 20.04
N GLY A 123 -25.62 -18.26 21.04
CA GLY A 123 -25.45 -19.16 22.18
C GLY A 123 -24.20 -18.86 23.01
N ILE A 124 -23.78 -17.59 23.09
CA ILE A 124 -22.62 -17.14 23.85
C ILE A 124 -23.08 -16.97 25.31
N LYS A 125 -22.60 -17.83 26.21
CA LYS A 125 -22.92 -17.77 27.65
C LYS A 125 -21.76 -17.23 28.50
N ASP A 126 -20.67 -16.84 27.84
CA ASP A 126 -19.44 -16.47 28.51
C ASP A 126 -19.51 -15.00 28.95
N LYS A 127 -19.34 -14.78 30.26
CA LYS A 127 -19.42 -13.45 30.87
C LYS A 127 -18.26 -12.53 30.44
N HIS A 128 -17.15 -13.10 29.98
CA HIS A 128 -15.98 -12.34 29.53
C HIS A 128 -16.10 -11.86 28.08
N PHE A 129 -17.10 -12.33 27.31
CA PHE A 129 -17.27 -11.93 25.92
C PHE A 129 -17.46 -10.42 25.77
N ARG A 130 -18.33 -9.81 26.60
CA ARG A 130 -18.54 -8.36 26.56
C ARG A 130 -17.30 -7.60 26.96
N GLU A 131 -16.57 -8.06 27.99
CA GLU A 131 -15.33 -7.41 28.44
C GLU A 131 -14.24 -7.46 27.36
N ALA A 132 -14.13 -8.59 26.66
CA ALA A 132 -13.23 -8.76 25.52
C ALA A 132 -13.56 -7.75 24.42
N VAL A 133 -14.82 -7.70 23.97
CA VAL A 133 -15.26 -6.74 22.95
C VAL A 133 -15.06 -5.29 23.43
N LYS A 134 -15.40 -5.01 24.69
CA LYS A 134 -15.21 -3.69 25.32
C LYS A 134 -13.77 -3.22 25.21
N LYS A 135 -12.84 -4.09 25.58
CA LYS A 135 -11.40 -3.82 25.56
C LYS A 135 -10.89 -3.64 24.13
N THR A 136 -11.31 -4.49 23.21
CA THR A 136 -10.86 -4.43 21.81
C THR A 136 -11.38 -3.20 21.08
N VAL A 137 -12.66 -2.85 21.24
CA VAL A 137 -13.24 -1.65 20.61
C VAL A 137 -12.69 -0.36 21.25
N GLY A 138 -12.50 -0.37 22.58
CA GLY A 138 -11.90 0.76 23.30
C GLY A 138 -10.45 1.06 22.90
N ALA A 139 -9.75 0.08 22.35
CA ALA A 139 -8.38 0.24 21.83
C ALA A 139 -8.33 0.81 20.39
N GLY A 140 -9.48 1.09 19.76
CA GLY A 140 -9.56 1.77 18.45
C GLY A 140 -9.80 0.84 17.26
N GLY A 141 -9.91 1.44 16.06
CA GLY A 141 -10.34 0.73 14.83
C GLY A 141 -9.39 -0.38 14.37
N GLU A 142 -8.08 -0.25 14.65
CA GLU A 142 -7.10 -1.29 14.33
C GLU A 142 -7.28 -2.53 15.23
N ALA A 143 -7.55 -2.33 16.52
CA ALA A 143 -7.82 -3.41 17.45
C ALA A 143 -9.11 -4.18 17.10
N VAL A 144 -10.14 -3.51 16.56
CA VAL A 144 -11.36 -4.20 16.07
C VAL A 144 -11.06 -5.24 14.99
N ARG A 145 -10.03 -5.03 14.15
CA ARG A 145 -9.60 -6.02 13.15
C ARG A 145 -8.94 -7.25 13.78
N GLU A 146 -8.37 -7.09 14.98
CA GLU A 146 -7.76 -8.17 15.76
C GLU A 146 -8.77 -8.91 16.65
N LEU A 147 -10.04 -8.50 16.67
CA LEU A 147 -11.07 -9.14 17.47
C LEU A 147 -11.13 -10.67 17.27
N PRO A 148 -11.03 -11.25 16.05
CA PRO A 148 -10.99 -12.69 15.88
C PRO A 148 -9.82 -13.36 16.61
N GLU A 149 -8.64 -12.73 16.61
CA GLU A 149 -7.44 -13.26 17.28
C GLU A 149 -7.57 -13.15 18.80
N TYR A 150 -8.19 -12.08 19.29
CA TYR A 150 -8.52 -11.94 20.72
C TYR A 150 -9.50 -13.02 21.17
N LEU A 151 -10.59 -13.25 20.41
CA LEU A 151 -11.58 -14.28 20.71
C LEU A 151 -10.97 -15.69 20.67
N LYS A 152 -10.03 -15.96 19.76
CA LYS A 152 -9.28 -17.24 19.75
C LYS A 152 -8.44 -17.41 21.01
N LYS A 153 -7.71 -16.37 21.39
CA LYS A 153 -6.77 -16.42 22.51
C LYS A 153 -7.48 -16.50 23.86
N ASP A 154 -8.42 -15.59 24.11
CA ASP A 154 -9.00 -15.39 25.43
C ASP A 154 -10.22 -16.29 25.68
N MET A 155 -10.94 -16.67 24.61
CA MET A 155 -12.14 -17.53 24.72
C MET A 155 -11.87 -18.98 24.31
N ALA A 156 -10.65 -19.30 23.88
CA ALA A 156 -10.26 -20.61 23.32
C ALA A 156 -11.20 -21.09 22.18
N TRP A 157 -11.76 -20.16 21.41
CA TRP A 157 -12.64 -20.50 20.29
C TRP A 157 -11.85 -21.01 19.08
N SER A 158 -12.48 -21.89 18.30
CA SER A 158 -11.90 -22.30 17.01
C SER A 158 -11.81 -21.10 16.07
N THR A 159 -10.81 -21.11 15.18
CA THR A 159 -10.61 -20.04 14.19
C THR A 159 -11.89 -19.72 13.43
N VAL A 160 -12.57 -20.74 12.89
CA VAL A 160 -13.82 -20.55 12.15
C VAL A 160 -14.87 -19.83 13.01
N ARG A 161 -15.08 -20.28 14.25
CA ARG A 161 -16.07 -19.68 15.15
C ARG A 161 -15.73 -18.24 15.51
N ALA A 162 -14.45 -17.94 15.78
CA ALA A 162 -14.00 -16.61 16.16
C ALA A 162 -14.20 -15.58 15.04
N TYR A 163 -13.82 -15.93 13.80
CA TYR A 163 -14.01 -15.05 12.65
C TYR A 163 -15.49 -14.86 12.31
N THR A 164 -16.28 -15.94 12.28
CA THR A 164 -17.72 -15.84 12.04
C THR A 164 -18.44 -14.96 13.06
N ILE A 165 -18.09 -15.08 14.35
CA ILE A 165 -18.69 -14.25 15.40
C ILE A 165 -18.21 -12.80 15.32
N ALA A 166 -16.93 -12.56 15.02
CA ALA A 166 -16.40 -11.20 14.86
C ALA A 166 -17.08 -10.45 13.70
N ASP A 167 -17.27 -11.08 12.55
CA ASP A 167 -17.96 -10.49 11.40
C ASP A 167 -19.43 -10.17 11.74
N ALA A 168 -20.13 -11.13 12.34
CA ALA A 168 -21.52 -10.94 12.74
C ALA A 168 -21.66 -9.83 13.81
N LEU A 169 -20.69 -9.71 14.73
CA LEU A 169 -20.68 -8.67 15.74
C LEU A 169 -20.45 -7.30 15.12
N ALA A 170 -19.52 -7.21 14.17
CA ALA A 170 -19.25 -5.99 13.42
C ALA A 170 -20.51 -5.51 12.69
N GLU A 171 -21.20 -6.43 12.01
CA GLU A 171 -22.40 -6.12 11.23
C GLU A 171 -23.61 -5.76 12.11
N LYS A 172 -23.83 -6.44 13.24
CA LYS A 172 -25.09 -6.32 14.00
C LYS A 172 -25.02 -5.40 15.20
N VAL A 173 -23.84 -5.28 15.80
CA VAL A 173 -23.64 -4.53 17.04
C VAL A 173 -22.77 -3.32 16.79
N LEU A 174 -21.59 -3.49 16.17
CA LEU A 174 -20.66 -2.38 15.97
C LEU A 174 -21.11 -1.38 14.89
N SER A 175 -21.89 -1.82 13.91
CA SER A 175 -22.49 -0.93 12.90
C SER A 175 -23.53 0.04 13.48
N ARG A 176 -24.06 -0.26 14.67
CA ARG A 176 -25.01 0.60 15.39
C ARG A 176 -24.30 1.70 16.18
N LEU A 177 -22.97 1.66 16.26
CA LEU A 177 -22.20 2.71 16.90
C LEU A 177 -22.16 3.93 15.97
N PRO A 178 -22.27 5.16 16.50
CA PRO A 178 -22.13 6.34 15.68
C PRO A 178 -20.75 6.36 15.00
N VAL A 179 -20.72 6.70 13.71
CA VAL A 179 -19.53 6.64 12.84
C VAL A 179 -18.35 7.48 13.37
N ASN A 180 -18.59 8.39 14.31
CA ASN A 180 -17.60 9.27 14.95
C ASN A 180 -16.97 8.67 16.24
N SER A 181 -17.21 7.40 16.56
CA SER A 181 -16.73 6.75 17.80
C SER A 181 -15.31 6.18 17.73
N PHE A 182 -14.61 6.29 16.60
CA PHE A 182 -13.24 5.80 16.45
C PHE A 182 -12.25 6.96 16.50
N PRO A 183 -11.12 6.83 17.22
CA PRO A 183 -10.10 7.87 17.26
C PRO A 183 -9.55 8.13 15.84
N LEU A 184 -9.41 9.40 15.48
CA LEU A 184 -8.79 9.85 14.23
C LEU A 184 -7.27 9.95 14.45
N ASP A 185 -6.49 9.41 13.51
CA ASP A 185 -5.03 9.28 13.68
C ASP A 185 -4.23 10.56 13.32
N GLU A 186 -4.80 11.54 12.61
CA GLU A 186 -4.07 12.76 12.21
C GLU A 186 -5.01 13.93 11.88
N VAL A 187 -4.72 15.13 12.42
CA VAL A 187 -5.40 16.39 12.04
C VAL A 187 -4.35 17.39 11.53
N ARG A 188 -4.37 17.67 10.22
CA ARG A 188 -3.45 18.62 9.58
C ARG A 188 -4.14 19.98 9.39
N ILE A 189 -3.53 21.05 9.90
CA ILE A 189 -4.04 22.43 9.76
C ILE A 189 -2.98 23.27 9.04
N THR A 190 -3.26 23.64 7.79
CA THR A 190 -2.38 24.54 7.00
C THR A 190 -2.87 25.98 7.10
N TRP A 191 -1.96 26.92 7.41
CA TRP A 191 -2.26 28.35 7.42
C TRP A 191 -1.50 29.09 6.32
N GLN A 192 -2.19 29.91 5.54
CA GLN A 192 -1.60 30.79 4.55
C GLN A 192 -1.97 32.24 4.85
N LYS A 193 -0.98 33.14 4.81
CA LYS A 193 -1.20 34.58 4.85
C LYS A 193 -1.93 34.99 3.57
N THR A 194 -3.15 35.54 3.70
CA THR A 194 -3.97 35.95 2.57
C THR A 194 -3.28 37.04 1.74
N GLY A 195 -2.74 36.63 0.59
CA GLY A 195 -2.31 37.48 -0.51
C GLY A 195 -3.37 37.56 -1.61
N ASN A 196 -3.42 38.71 -2.26
CA ASN A 196 -4.47 39.22 -3.16
C ASN A 196 -4.92 38.26 -4.29
N VAL A 197 -6.23 38.08 -4.44
CA VAL A 197 -6.90 37.18 -5.40
C VAL A 197 -7.11 37.91 -6.73
N ASN A 198 -6.21 37.78 -7.71
CA ASN A 198 -6.44 38.31 -9.07
C ASN A 198 -5.58 37.68 -10.19
N ALA A 199 -5.36 36.36 -10.18
CA ALA A 199 -4.52 35.71 -11.22
C ALA A 199 -5.04 34.36 -11.77
N GLN A 200 -6.33 34.03 -11.65
CA GLN A 200 -6.88 32.73 -12.10
C GLN A 200 -7.95 32.81 -13.20
N LYS A 201 -7.91 33.85 -14.06
CA LYS A 201 -8.91 34.04 -15.13
C LYS A 201 -8.31 34.14 -16.53
N ALA A 202 -7.42 33.21 -16.91
CA ALA A 202 -6.83 33.22 -18.26
C ALA A 202 -6.31 31.86 -18.76
N VAL A 203 -6.98 30.73 -18.53
CA VAL A 203 -6.69 29.49 -19.29
C VAL A 203 -7.96 28.64 -19.42
N ARG A 204 -8.88 29.02 -20.32
CA ARG A 204 -9.99 28.15 -20.72
C ARG A 204 -10.50 28.56 -22.09
N GLU A 205 -9.99 27.95 -23.15
CA GLU A 205 -10.63 27.80 -24.47
C GLU A 205 -9.64 27.16 -25.46
N MET A 206 -9.71 25.84 -25.68
CA MET A 206 -9.41 25.18 -26.96
C MET A 206 -10.12 23.80 -26.97
N ALA A 207 -10.97 23.59 -27.98
CA ALA A 207 -11.70 22.36 -28.22
C ALA A 207 -10.91 21.41 -29.17
N PRO A 208 -11.02 20.08 -29.05
CA PRO A 208 -10.33 19.16 -29.94
C PRO A 208 -11.19 18.69 -31.13
N THR A 209 -10.56 18.61 -32.30
CA THR A 209 -11.07 18.03 -33.54
C THR A 209 -10.93 16.51 -33.52
N ALA A 210 -12.00 15.80 -33.90
CA ALA A 210 -12.06 14.33 -33.92
C ALA A 210 -11.34 13.73 -35.14
N LEU A 211 -10.60 12.64 -34.90
CA LEU A 211 -10.02 11.77 -35.94
C LEU A 211 -10.83 10.47 -36.08
N PRO A 212 -10.80 9.82 -37.27
CA PRO A 212 -11.66 8.68 -37.59
C PRO A 212 -11.09 7.33 -37.10
N VAL A 213 -12.02 6.43 -36.75
CA VAL A 213 -11.80 5.09 -36.18
C VAL A 213 -11.47 4.04 -37.27
N PRO A 214 -10.40 3.23 -37.13
CA PRO A 214 -10.16 2.07 -38.00
C PRO A 214 -10.82 0.78 -37.47
N GLN A 215 -11.27 -0.08 -38.39
CA GLN A 215 -11.96 -1.35 -38.12
C GLN A 215 -11.01 -2.49 -37.69
N PRO A 216 -11.47 -3.45 -36.87
CA PRO A 216 -10.62 -4.52 -36.33
C PRO A 216 -10.37 -5.67 -37.31
N ALA A 217 -9.11 -6.10 -37.41
CA ALA A 217 -8.65 -7.26 -38.16
C ALA A 217 -8.90 -8.58 -37.38
N GLN A 218 -9.19 -9.65 -38.12
CA GLN A 218 -9.55 -10.97 -37.61
C GLN A 218 -8.36 -11.73 -37.01
N ILE A 219 -8.56 -12.29 -35.81
CA ILE A 219 -7.56 -13.06 -35.06
C ILE A 219 -7.62 -14.54 -35.48
N VAL A 220 -6.48 -15.08 -35.91
CA VAL A 220 -6.24 -16.49 -36.26
C VAL A 220 -5.97 -17.32 -35.01
N GLN A 221 -6.65 -18.47 -34.86
CA GLN A 221 -6.50 -19.40 -33.73
C GLN A 221 -5.26 -20.32 -33.89
N PRO A 222 -4.44 -20.54 -32.84
CA PRO A 222 -3.33 -21.50 -32.90
C PRO A 222 -3.78 -22.95 -32.61
N ARG A 223 -3.17 -23.89 -33.36
CA ARG A 223 -3.39 -25.34 -33.32
C ARG A 223 -2.74 -25.99 -32.09
N SER A 224 -3.48 -26.91 -31.47
CA SER A 224 -3.11 -27.65 -30.25
C SER A 224 -2.06 -28.74 -30.50
N ALA A 225 -1.05 -28.81 -29.62
CA ALA A 225 -0.06 -29.87 -29.54
C ALA A 225 -0.32 -30.75 -28.29
N LYS A 226 -0.32 -32.08 -28.49
CA LYS A 226 -0.63 -33.10 -27.48
C LYS A 226 0.56 -33.33 -26.54
N ASN A 227 0.37 -33.13 -25.23
CA ASN A 227 1.24 -33.67 -24.17
C ASN A 227 0.39 -34.33 -23.07
N ALA A 228 0.75 -35.57 -22.71
CA ALA A 228 -0.10 -36.54 -22.02
C ALA A 228 -0.16 -36.54 -20.46
N PRO A 229 0.42 -35.61 -19.69
CA PRO A 229 0.08 -35.48 -18.25
C PRO A 229 -1.19 -34.63 -18.00
N LEU A 230 -1.61 -33.79 -18.95
CA LEU A 230 -2.73 -32.87 -18.76
C LEU A 230 -4.09 -33.56 -18.67
N ALA A 231 -4.24 -34.72 -19.31
CA ALA A 231 -5.55 -35.38 -19.44
C ALA A 231 -6.17 -35.80 -18.09
N GLN A 232 -5.35 -36.29 -17.14
CA GLN A 232 -5.87 -36.73 -15.82
C GLN A 232 -6.31 -35.56 -14.93
N ALA A 233 -5.59 -34.44 -14.98
CA ALA A 233 -5.96 -33.25 -14.21
C ALA A 233 -7.27 -32.62 -14.72
N ASP A 234 -7.50 -32.71 -16.03
CA ASP A 234 -8.74 -32.23 -16.66
C ASP A 234 -9.97 -33.04 -16.22
N ASP A 235 -9.82 -34.35 -16.04
CA ASP A 235 -10.92 -35.22 -15.58
C ASP A 235 -11.33 -34.92 -14.13
N GLU A 236 -10.37 -34.71 -13.22
CA GLU A 236 -10.67 -34.38 -11.82
C GLU A 236 -11.38 -33.02 -11.67
N MET A 237 -10.95 -32.01 -12.42
CA MET A 237 -11.60 -30.69 -12.41
C MET A 237 -13.03 -30.76 -12.97
N THR A 238 -13.23 -31.58 -14.00
CA THR A 238 -14.55 -31.78 -14.60
C THR A 238 -15.51 -32.48 -13.64
N LEU A 239 -15.06 -33.52 -12.94
CA LEU A 239 -15.85 -34.20 -11.91
C LEU A 239 -16.17 -33.28 -10.74
N PHE A 240 -15.22 -32.43 -10.32
CA PHE A 240 -15.43 -31.46 -9.26
C PHE A 240 -16.45 -30.38 -9.67
N ALA A 241 -16.35 -29.84 -10.89
CA ALA A 241 -17.33 -28.90 -11.43
C ALA A 241 -18.74 -29.53 -11.48
N ALA A 242 -18.86 -30.79 -11.91
CA ALA A 242 -20.14 -31.51 -11.92
C ALA A 242 -20.73 -31.67 -10.51
N ARG A 243 -19.90 -31.89 -9.48
CA ARG A 243 -20.35 -31.92 -8.08
C ARG A 243 -20.90 -30.56 -7.64
N ILE A 244 -20.20 -29.47 -7.95
CA ILE A 244 -20.66 -28.11 -7.63
C ILE A 244 -22.02 -27.84 -8.29
N VAL A 245 -22.18 -28.16 -9.57
CA VAL A 245 -23.46 -27.96 -10.29
C VAL A 245 -24.61 -28.71 -9.62
N LYS A 246 -24.37 -29.95 -9.18
CA LYS A 246 -25.37 -30.73 -8.45
C LYS A 246 -25.76 -30.10 -7.11
N GLU A 247 -24.80 -29.50 -6.42
CA GLU A 247 -24.98 -28.90 -5.09
C GLU A 247 -25.63 -27.51 -5.14
N LEU A 248 -25.46 -26.78 -6.25
CA LEU A 248 -26.15 -25.51 -6.48
C LEU A 248 -27.67 -25.66 -6.54
N GLY A 249 -28.19 -26.83 -6.93
CA GLY A 249 -29.62 -27.12 -6.92
C GLY A 249 -30.46 -26.21 -7.83
N LEU A 250 -29.83 -25.53 -8.79
CA LEU A 250 -30.52 -24.62 -9.71
C LEU A 250 -31.40 -25.43 -10.66
N SER A 251 -32.71 -25.17 -10.64
CA SER A 251 -33.65 -25.77 -11.58
C SER A 251 -33.51 -25.07 -12.93
N VAL A 252 -32.89 -25.76 -13.89
CA VAL A 252 -32.67 -25.23 -15.24
C VAL A 252 -33.76 -25.77 -16.20
N PRO A 253 -34.46 -24.89 -16.93
CA PRO A 253 -35.62 -25.29 -17.73
C PRO A 253 -35.27 -26.09 -18.99
N ASN A 254 -34.03 -26.03 -19.46
CA ASN A 254 -33.59 -26.70 -20.69
C ASN A 254 -32.17 -27.30 -20.51
N LYS A 255 -31.89 -28.40 -21.20
CA LYS A 255 -30.59 -29.07 -21.24
C LYS A 255 -29.46 -28.12 -21.64
N GLU A 256 -29.74 -27.15 -22.51
CA GLU A 256 -28.73 -26.16 -22.91
C GLU A 256 -28.28 -25.27 -21.73
N TYR A 257 -29.18 -24.96 -20.79
CA TYR A 257 -28.82 -24.21 -19.59
C TYR A 257 -27.89 -25.02 -18.67
N ASP A 258 -28.15 -26.32 -18.54
CA ASP A 258 -27.31 -27.22 -17.76
C ASP A 258 -25.88 -27.30 -18.33
N GLU A 259 -25.73 -27.37 -19.65
CA GLU A 259 -24.42 -27.35 -20.30
C GLU A 259 -23.69 -26.02 -20.11
N ARG A 260 -24.38 -24.88 -20.23
CA ARG A 260 -23.78 -23.56 -19.99
C ARG A 260 -23.37 -23.37 -18.53
N LEU A 261 -24.20 -23.81 -17.58
CA LEU A 261 -23.90 -23.77 -16.15
C LEU A 261 -22.64 -24.61 -15.85
N LYS A 262 -22.55 -25.83 -16.39
CA LYS A 262 -21.36 -26.68 -16.28
C LYS A 262 -20.10 -26.02 -16.83
N GLN A 263 -20.19 -25.41 -18.01
CA GLN A 263 -19.05 -24.71 -18.62
C GLN A 263 -18.61 -23.48 -17.81
N ALA A 264 -19.56 -22.71 -17.29
CA ALA A 264 -19.29 -21.54 -16.47
C ALA A 264 -18.60 -21.92 -15.16
N VAL A 265 -19.12 -22.93 -14.46
CA VAL A 265 -18.53 -23.47 -13.23
C VAL A 265 -17.14 -24.07 -13.51
N LEU A 266 -16.98 -24.84 -14.60
CA LEU A 266 -15.69 -25.41 -14.98
C LEU A 266 -14.65 -24.32 -15.27
N ALA A 267 -15.03 -23.25 -15.98
CA ALA A 267 -14.15 -22.11 -16.24
C ALA A 267 -13.73 -21.41 -14.94
N ARG A 268 -14.62 -21.33 -13.95
CA ARG A 268 -14.29 -20.80 -12.62
C ARG A 268 -13.37 -21.72 -11.83
N VAL A 269 -13.63 -23.04 -11.82
CA VAL A 269 -12.78 -24.06 -11.17
C VAL A 269 -11.37 -24.09 -11.75
N ARG A 270 -11.23 -23.82 -13.06
CA ARG A 270 -9.94 -23.66 -13.74
C ARG A 270 -9.30 -22.28 -13.56
N GLU A 271 -9.91 -21.41 -12.76
CA GLU A 271 -9.48 -20.03 -12.52
C GLU A 271 -9.35 -19.17 -13.79
N ILE A 272 -10.01 -19.57 -14.89
CA ILE A 272 -10.08 -18.78 -16.14
C ILE A 272 -10.98 -17.55 -15.92
N ARG A 273 -11.95 -17.65 -15.00
CA ARG A 273 -12.84 -16.56 -14.59
C ARG A 273 -12.72 -16.33 -13.09
N ASN A 274 -12.95 -15.09 -12.65
CA ASN A 274 -13.07 -14.76 -11.23
C ASN A 274 -14.54 -14.82 -10.76
N ALA A 275 -14.77 -14.64 -9.46
CA ALA A 275 -16.09 -14.72 -8.85
C ALA A 275 -17.07 -13.71 -9.49
N LEU A 276 -16.63 -12.47 -9.69
CA LEU A 276 -17.44 -11.41 -10.28
C LEU A 276 -17.84 -11.71 -11.74
N ASN A 277 -16.90 -12.19 -12.57
CA ASN A 277 -17.19 -12.60 -13.95
C ASN A 277 -18.16 -13.78 -14.01
N THR A 278 -18.07 -14.67 -13.04
CA THR A 278 -18.97 -15.83 -12.94
C THR A 278 -20.38 -15.37 -12.58
N GLN A 279 -20.48 -14.43 -11.63
CA GLN A 279 -21.73 -13.78 -11.26
C GLN A 279 -22.35 -13.00 -12.45
N GLU A 280 -21.58 -12.16 -13.14
CA GLU A 280 -22.07 -11.38 -14.29
C GLU A 280 -22.57 -12.30 -15.41
N LEU A 281 -21.85 -13.40 -15.69
CA LEU A 281 -22.31 -14.41 -16.65
C LEU A 281 -23.63 -15.04 -16.21
N PHE A 282 -23.77 -15.34 -14.92
CA PHE A 282 -25.00 -15.91 -14.38
C PHE A 282 -26.18 -14.95 -14.52
N GLU A 283 -25.97 -13.66 -14.33
CA GLU A 283 -27.00 -12.61 -14.46
C GLU A 283 -27.36 -12.30 -15.91
N ARG A 284 -26.39 -12.39 -16.82
CA ARG A 284 -26.59 -12.06 -18.23
C ARG A 284 -27.71 -12.93 -18.82
N SER A 285 -28.56 -12.34 -19.66
CA SER A 285 -29.67 -13.07 -20.27
C SER A 285 -29.21 -14.22 -21.15
N PHE A 286 -30.08 -15.21 -21.32
CA PHE A 286 -29.78 -16.40 -22.09
C PHE A 286 -29.45 -16.09 -23.56
N GLU A 287 -30.12 -15.11 -24.16
CA GLU A 287 -29.87 -14.64 -25.53
C GLU A 287 -28.44 -14.11 -25.72
N HIS A 288 -27.86 -13.53 -24.66
CA HIS A 288 -26.51 -12.97 -24.69
C HIS A 288 -25.45 -13.95 -24.13
N GLY A 289 -25.78 -15.23 -24.05
CA GLY A 289 -24.85 -16.28 -23.61
C GLY A 289 -24.70 -16.41 -22.09
N GLY A 290 -25.58 -15.80 -21.29
CA GLY A 290 -25.62 -16.01 -19.84
C GLY A 290 -26.64 -17.07 -19.41
N LEU A 291 -26.98 -17.07 -18.11
CA LEU A 291 -27.97 -17.99 -17.51
C LEU A 291 -29.30 -17.31 -17.14
N GLY A 292 -29.38 -15.98 -17.17
CA GLY A 292 -30.58 -15.22 -16.82
C GLY A 292 -31.03 -15.42 -15.37
N LEU A 293 -30.11 -15.72 -14.46
CA LEU A 293 -30.40 -15.81 -13.03
C LEU A 293 -30.69 -14.42 -12.46
N THR A 294 -31.52 -14.35 -11.43
CA THR A 294 -31.67 -13.10 -10.69
C THR A 294 -30.36 -12.76 -9.98
N HIS A 295 -30.12 -11.47 -9.72
CA HIS A 295 -28.93 -11.01 -8.98
C HIS A 295 -28.75 -11.74 -7.63
N THR A 296 -29.85 -12.04 -6.93
CA THR A 296 -29.74 -12.77 -5.65
C THR A 296 -29.35 -14.24 -5.83
N GLU A 297 -29.77 -14.88 -6.91
CA GLU A 297 -29.41 -16.27 -7.23
C GLU A 297 -27.99 -16.36 -7.76
N SER A 298 -27.55 -15.40 -8.59
CA SER A 298 -26.19 -15.33 -9.11
C SER A 298 -25.17 -15.14 -7.99
N VAL A 299 -25.43 -14.22 -7.04
CA VAL A 299 -24.57 -13.99 -5.87
C VAL A 299 -24.49 -15.23 -4.99
N LYS A 300 -25.63 -15.88 -4.70
CA LYS A 300 -25.66 -17.13 -3.92
C LYS A 300 -24.89 -18.25 -4.62
N ALA A 301 -25.07 -18.40 -5.93
CA ALA A 301 -24.37 -19.41 -6.71
C ALA A 301 -22.86 -19.16 -6.75
N ALA A 302 -22.43 -17.91 -7.00
CA ALA A 302 -21.03 -17.52 -6.99
C ALA A 302 -20.39 -17.75 -5.61
N ALA A 303 -21.03 -17.31 -4.53
CA ALA A 303 -20.56 -17.54 -3.16
C ALA A 303 -20.41 -19.04 -2.86
N ARG A 304 -21.38 -19.87 -3.26
CA ARG A 304 -21.30 -21.32 -3.05
C ARG A 304 -20.15 -21.97 -3.81
N ILE A 305 -19.85 -21.50 -5.02
CA ILE A 305 -18.68 -21.96 -5.79
C ILE A 305 -17.38 -21.63 -5.03
N GLU A 306 -17.26 -20.42 -4.48
CA GLU A 306 -16.06 -20.00 -3.71
C GLU A 306 -15.89 -20.81 -2.42
N ASP A 307 -16.98 -21.06 -1.68
CA ASP A 307 -16.94 -21.89 -0.47
C ASP A 307 -16.39 -23.30 -0.76
N MET A 308 -16.85 -23.90 -1.86
CA MET A 308 -16.41 -25.24 -2.26
C MET A 308 -14.96 -25.25 -2.76
N LEU A 309 -14.52 -24.21 -3.49
CA LEU A 309 -13.12 -24.06 -3.91
C LEU A 309 -12.19 -23.90 -2.71
N THR A 310 -12.58 -23.06 -1.76
CA THR A 310 -11.83 -22.81 -0.52
C THR A 310 -11.72 -24.10 0.30
N SER A 311 -12.83 -24.83 0.45
CA SER A 311 -12.85 -26.12 1.15
C SER A 311 -11.91 -27.14 0.51
N ARG A 312 -11.88 -27.23 -0.84
CA ARG A 312 -10.97 -28.12 -1.57
C ARG A 312 -9.50 -27.75 -1.35
N LEU A 313 -9.17 -26.46 -1.35
CA LEU A 313 -7.81 -25.97 -1.10
C LEU A 313 -7.34 -26.31 0.32
N ASP A 314 -8.22 -26.19 1.31
CA ASP A 314 -7.89 -26.54 2.69
C ASP A 314 -7.71 -28.05 2.88
N ASP A 315 -8.51 -28.88 2.22
CA ASP A 315 -8.34 -30.34 2.23
C ASP A 315 -7.03 -30.77 1.54
N ALA A 316 -6.67 -30.13 0.42
CA ALA A 316 -5.39 -30.36 -0.24
C ALA A 316 -4.22 -29.97 0.68
N ARG A 317 -4.29 -28.81 1.34
CA ARG A 317 -3.28 -28.37 2.33
C ARG A 317 -3.15 -29.35 3.49
N ARG A 318 -4.26 -29.84 4.05
CA ARG A 318 -4.25 -30.84 5.13
C ARG A 318 -3.62 -32.15 4.67
N THR A 319 -3.90 -32.59 3.45
CA THR A 319 -3.32 -33.81 2.87
C THR A 319 -1.80 -33.70 2.77
N VAL A 320 -1.29 -32.58 2.24
CA VAL A 320 0.15 -32.32 2.14
C VAL A 320 0.82 -32.27 3.52
N LEU A 321 0.20 -31.62 4.50
CA LEU A 321 0.71 -31.57 5.88
C LEU A 321 0.78 -32.97 6.52
N ARG A 322 -0.24 -33.79 6.32
CA ARG A 322 -0.28 -35.17 6.84
C ARG A 322 0.79 -36.05 6.20
N GLU A 323 1.01 -35.92 4.90
CA GLU A 323 2.11 -36.63 4.21
C GLU A 323 3.48 -36.20 4.72
N ARG A 324 3.68 -34.90 4.95
CA ARG A 324 4.93 -34.37 5.51
C ARG A 324 5.19 -34.92 6.91
N GLN A 325 4.17 -34.97 7.77
CA GLN A 325 4.29 -35.55 9.11
C GLN A 325 4.61 -37.05 9.06
N LYS A 326 3.99 -37.82 8.15
CA LYS A 326 4.31 -39.24 7.95
C LYS A 326 5.76 -39.44 7.50
N LYS A 327 6.25 -38.61 6.57
CA LYS A 327 7.65 -38.66 6.11
C LYS A 327 8.64 -38.27 7.22
N GLN A 328 8.32 -37.27 8.04
CA GLN A 328 9.14 -36.87 9.18
C GLN A 328 9.16 -37.92 10.30
N GLY A 329 8.02 -38.58 10.59
CA GLY A 329 7.97 -39.68 11.56
C GLY A 329 8.75 -40.93 11.12
N SER A 330 8.93 -41.13 9.81
CA SER A 330 9.73 -42.23 9.25
C SER A 330 11.22 -41.89 9.11
N MET A 331 11.61 -40.61 9.11
CA MET A 331 12.99 -40.21 9.34
C MET A 331 13.29 -40.25 10.84
N ARG A 332 13.29 -41.46 11.41
CA ARG A 332 14.13 -41.70 12.58
C ARG A 332 15.55 -41.43 12.11
N MET A 333 16.10 -40.28 12.51
CA MET A 333 17.53 -40.03 12.44
C MET A 333 18.23 -41.31 12.89
N PRO A 334 19.11 -41.92 12.08
CA PRO A 334 19.91 -43.02 12.57
C PRO A 334 20.57 -42.48 13.84
N SER A 335 20.31 -43.15 14.97
CA SER A 335 20.89 -42.79 16.25
C SER A 335 22.37 -42.59 16.00
N VAL A 336 22.83 -41.33 16.09
CA VAL A 336 24.24 -41.02 16.03
C VAL A 336 24.83 -41.80 17.19
N THR A 337 25.44 -42.94 16.89
CA THR A 337 26.31 -43.64 17.81
C THR A 337 27.29 -42.59 18.27
N GLN A 338 27.19 -42.20 19.55
CA GLN A 338 28.13 -41.28 20.16
C GLN A 338 29.51 -41.93 20.05
N VAL A 339 30.25 -41.59 18.99
CA VAL A 339 31.68 -41.86 18.94
C VAL A 339 32.25 -41.01 20.05
N ALA A 340 32.70 -41.67 21.11
CA ALA A 340 33.36 -41.05 22.24
C ALA A 340 34.48 -40.14 21.71
N LEU A 341 34.38 -38.85 21.99
CA LEU A 341 35.45 -37.90 21.72
C LEU A 341 36.69 -38.36 22.52
N PRO A 342 37.84 -38.60 21.88
CA PRO A 342 39.09 -38.68 22.61
C PRO A 342 39.43 -37.28 23.14
N SER A 343 39.39 -37.16 24.45
CA SER A 343 39.98 -36.05 25.19
C SER A 343 41.47 -35.93 24.84
N GLN A 344 41.92 -34.67 24.75
CA GLN A 344 43.32 -34.20 24.71
C GLN A 344 44.01 -34.17 23.34
N VAL A 345 43.95 -32.99 22.71
CA VAL A 345 45.14 -32.41 22.08
C VAL A 345 45.33 -31.01 22.63
N ARG A 346 46.33 -30.86 23.50
CA ARG A 346 46.93 -29.58 23.84
C ARG A 346 47.62 -29.06 22.58
N ILE A 347 47.10 -28.00 21.98
CA ILE A 347 47.86 -27.23 20.99
C ILE A 347 48.41 -26.02 21.72
N ALA A 348 49.73 -26.06 21.88
CA ALA A 348 50.55 -24.98 22.36
C ALA A 348 50.52 -23.79 21.40
N GLU A 349 50.59 -22.61 22.00
CA GLU A 349 50.85 -21.31 21.39
C GLU A 349 51.99 -21.38 20.38
N HIS A 350 51.78 -20.91 19.14
CA HIS A 350 52.88 -20.42 18.31
C HIS A 350 52.36 -19.49 17.21
N HIS A 351 52.94 -18.29 17.23
CA HIS A 351 53.21 -17.37 16.12
C HIS A 351 52.13 -16.41 15.60
N ALA A 352 52.37 -15.15 16.00
CA ALA A 352 51.99 -13.91 15.35
C ALA A 352 52.20 -13.92 13.83
N LEU A 353 51.16 -13.51 13.10
CA LEU A 353 51.25 -13.09 11.71
C LEU A 353 51.09 -11.57 11.63
N ALA A 354 52.03 -10.98 10.88
CA ALA A 354 52.23 -9.57 10.62
C ALA A 354 51.03 -8.88 9.94
N PRO A 355 50.95 -7.53 10.01
CA PRO A 355 49.89 -6.77 9.35
C PRO A 355 50.02 -6.83 7.83
N TYR A 356 48.89 -7.08 7.17
CA TYR A 356 48.73 -7.05 5.72
C TYR A 356 48.73 -5.58 5.26
N GLU A 357 49.80 -5.14 4.58
CA GLU A 357 49.80 -3.88 3.82
C GLU A 357 48.97 -4.05 2.54
N GLN A 358 47.90 -3.27 2.42
CA GLN A 358 47.11 -3.16 1.20
C GLN A 358 47.82 -2.22 0.21
N HIS A 359 48.38 -2.77 -0.86
CA HIS A 359 48.75 -1.99 -2.04
C HIS A 359 47.50 -1.61 -2.83
N LEU A 360 47.10 -0.34 -2.76
CA LEU A 360 46.15 0.27 -3.69
C LEU A 360 46.90 0.82 -4.93
N PRO A 361 46.40 0.60 -6.16
CA PRO A 361 46.96 1.24 -7.35
C PRO A 361 46.61 2.73 -7.38
N ARG A 362 47.65 3.57 -7.45
CA ARG A 362 47.56 5.02 -7.67
C ARG A 362 46.94 5.32 -9.04
N VAL A 363 45.82 6.02 -9.04
CA VAL A 363 45.22 6.63 -10.24
C VAL A 363 45.93 7.97 -10.50
N PRO A 364 46.35 8.28 -11.74
CA PRO A 364 46.99 9.55 -12.04
C PRO A 364 46.00 10.72 -11.98
N VAL A 365 46.29 11.68 -11.10
CA VAL A 365 45.67 12.99 -11.02
C VAL A 365 46.14 13.81 -12.21
N VAL A 366 45.22 14.13 -13.15
CA VAL A 366 45.47 15.15 -14.18
C VAL A 366 44.96 16.48 -13.65
N THR A 367 45.90 17.30 -13.18
CA THR A 367 45.75 18.72 -12.90
C THR A 367 45.73 19.50 -14.21
N ALA A 368 44.64 20.19 -14.50
CA ALA A 368 44.66 21.32 -15.44
C ALA A 368 43.71 22.41 -14.94
N LEU A 369 44.32 23.36 -14.22
CA LEU A 369 43.80 24.70 -13.98
C LEU A 369 43.84 25.47 -15.31
N GLN A 370 42.69 25.93 -15.80
CA GLN A 370 42.63 27.08 -16.71
C GLN A 370 41.65 28.09 -16.13
N THR A 371 42.27 29.13 -15.59
CA THR A 371 41.69 30.41 -15.20
C THR A 371 41.07 31.09 -16.42
N MET A 372 39.75 31.30 -16.42
CA MET A 372 39.12 32.23 -17.34
C MET A 372 39.20 33.64 -16.76
N ASP A 373 40.02 34.44 -17.42
CA ASP A 373 40.18 35.88 -17.20
C ASP A 373 39.02 36.62 -17.88
N VAL A 374 38.37 37.50 -17.11
CA VAL A 374 37.24 38.31 -17.51
C VAL A 374 37.78 39.67 -17.90
N SER A 375 37.74 40.02 -19.18
CA SER A 375 37.95 41.40 -19.60
C SER A 375 37.23 41.77 -20.91
N LYS A 376 36.22 42.63 -20.72
CA LYS A 376 35.84 43.81 -21.52
C LYS A 376 34.98 43.64 -22.79
N PRO A 377 33.89 44.44 -22.94
CA PRO A 377 33.04 44.47 -24.13
C PRO A 377 33.58 45.44 -25.18
N GLN A 378 33.59 45.02 -26.45
CA GLN A 378 33.88 45.89 -27.59
C GLN A 378 32.75 45.81 -28.63
N GLN A 379 32.31 47.00 -29.05
CA GLN A 379 31.17 47.29 -29.93
C GLN A 379 31.29 46.68 -31.34
N PRO A 380 30.16 46.55 -32.07
CA PRO A 380 30.14 46.05 -33.44
C PRO A 380 30.59 47.13 -34.43
N GLN A 381 31.67 46.85 -35.17
CA GLN A 381 31.98 47.57 -36.40
C GLN A 381 31.76 46.67 -37.61
N SER A 382 30.89 47.16 -38.48
CA SER A 382 30.66 46.73 -39.84
C SER A 382 31.88 47.05 -40.72
N SER A 383 32.37 46.06 -41.47
CA SER A 383 33.09 46.31 -42.71
C SER A 383 33.00 45.13 -43.67
N SER A 384 32.95 45.50 -44.94
CA SER A 384 32.70 44.77 -46.16
C SER A 384 33.89 43.95 -46.68
N THR A 385 33.57 42.77 -47.22
CA THR A 385 34.12 42.00 -48.38
C THR A 385 35.61 42.15 -48.76
N PRO A 386 36.32 41.03 -49.07
CA PRO A 386 36.35 40.55 -50.47
C PRO A 386 36.47 39.02 -50.67
N MET A 387 36.08 38.59 -51.87
CA MET A 387 36.26 37.25 -52.45
C MET A 387 37.73 36.76 -52.35
N GLN A 388 37.89 35.49 -51.94
CA GLN A 388 39.07 34.69 -52.29
C GLN A 388 38.63 33.30 -52.81
N PRO A 389 39.31 32.77 -53.85
CA PRO A 389 39.02 31.46 -54.41
C PRO A 389 39.82 30.34 -53.70
N HIS A 390 39.18 29.15 -53.65
CA HIS A 390 39.68 27.76 -53.56
C HIS A 390 41.13 27.56 -53.04
N THR A 391 41.44 26.76 -52.01
CA THR A 391 41.27 25.30 -51.92
C THR A 391 41.78 24.79 -50.55
N ALA A 392 40.97 24.07 -49.78
CA ALA A 392 41.42 23.01 -48.87
C ALA A 392 40.18 22.22 -48.41
N SER A 393 40.17 20.91 -48.67
CA SER A 393 39.08 19.99 -48.36
C SER A 393 38.72 19.98 -46.87
N ALA A 394 37.70 20.74 -46.50
CA ALA A 394 36.95 20.52 -45.27
C ALA A 394 36.03 19.31 -45.51
N THR A 395 36.43 18.16 -44.98
CA THR A 395 35.62 16.95 -44.93
C THR A 395 34.29 17.31 -44.27
N ARG A 396 33.23 17.40 -45.08
CA ARG A 396 31.89 17.67 -44.59
C ARG A 396 31.55 16.59 -43.56
N PRO A 397 31.05 16.94 -42.36
CA PRO A 397 30.60 15.94 -41.40
C PRO A 397 29.55 15.08 -42.09
N MET A 398 29.90 13.80 -42.30
CA MET A 398 29.01 12.80 -42.88
C MET A 398 27.86 12.62 -41.88
N VAL A 399 26.69 13.15 -42.24
CA VAL A 399 25.44 12.89 -41.53
C VAL A 399 25.23 11.38 -41.61
N HIS A 400 25.54 10.67 -40.52
CA HIS A 400 25.16 9.29 -40.39
C HIS A 400 23.64 9.28 -40.21
N ASP A 401 22.93 8.55 -41.08
CA ASP A 401 21.53 8.27 -40.87
C ASP A 401 21.37 7.66 -39.48
N ILE A 402 20.70 8.38 -38.60
CA ILE A 402 20.29 7.89 -37.29
C ILE A 402 19.22 6.84 -37.60
N ILE A 403 19.62 5.57 -37.66
CA ILE A 403 18.68 4.45 -37.72
C ILE A 403 17.85 4.52 -36.44
N PRO A 404 16.54 4.86 -36.51
CA PRO A 404 15.71 4.88 -35.33
C PRO A 404 15.70 3.47 -34.75
N PRO A 405 15.87 3.30 -33.42
CA PRO A 405 15.70 1.98 -32.82
C PRO A 405 14.32 1.46 -33.21
N GLU A 406 14.24 0.20 -33.66
CA GLU A 406 12.99 -0.42 -34.07
C GLU A 406 11.99 -0.30 -32.91
N SER A 407 11.02 0.61 -33.05
CA SER A 407 9.96 0.76 -32.07
C SER A 407 9.07 -0.46 -32.19
N GLN A 408 9.32 -1.46 -31.36
CA GLN A 408 8.40 -2.58 -31.23
C GLN A 408 7.03 -2.00 -30.84
N LEU A 409 6.02 -2.27 -31.67
CA LEU A 409 4.63 -1.95 -31.36
C LEU A 409 4.22 -2.85 -30.20
N GLU A 410 4.48 -2.38 -28.98
CA GLU A 410 4.05 -3.05 -27.77
C GLU A 410 2.57 -2.75 -27.52
N GLY A 411 1.81 -3.80 -27.24
CA GLY A 411 0.42 -3.65 -26.83
C GLY A 411 0.30 -3.04 -25.43
N PRO A 412 -0.92 -2.64 -25.03
CA PRO A 412 -1.15 -2.02 -23.72
C PRO A 412 -0.73 -2.91 -22.53
N LEU A 413 -0.94 -4.23 -22.65
CA LEU A 413 -0.56 -5.19 -21.61
C LEU A 413 0.97 -5.37 -21.55
N GLU A 414 1.62 -5.48 -22.70
CA GLU A 414 3.08 -5.59 -22.79
C GLU A 414 3.76 -4.33 -22.23
N SER A 415 3.26 -3.15 -22.57
CA SER A 415 3.79 -1.88 -22.05
C SER A 415 3.69 -1.80 -20.52
N LEU A 416 2.58 -2.26 -19.91
CA LEU A 416 2.46 -2.34 -18.46
C LEU A 416 3.41 -3.37 -17.85
N ALA A 417 3.60 -4.52 -18.51
CA ALA A 417 4.50 -5.58 -18.04
C ALA A 417 5.98 -5.16 -18.09
N GLN A 418 6.35 -4.26 -19.00
CA GLN A 418 7.73 -3.78 -19.15
C GLN A 418 8.02 -2.46 -18.43
N LEU A 419 7.04 -1.89 -17.72
CA LEU A 419 7.17 -0.57 -17.11
C LEU A 419 8.34 -0.50 -16.11
N ARG A 420 9.35 0.33 -16.41
CA ARG A 420 10.50 0.61 -15.51
C ARG A 420 10.34 1.94 -14.79
N LEU A 421 11.23 2.20 -13.83
CA LEU A 421 11.29 3.47 -13.10
C LEU A 421 11.51 4.68 -14.02
N ILE A 422 12.37 4.56 -15.03
CA ILE A 422 12.58 5.63 -16.01
C ILE A 422 11.30 5.95 -16.79
N ASP A 423 10.54 4.91 -17.14
CA ASP A 423 9.28 5.05 -17.88
C ASP A 423 8.22 5.72 -17.00
N PHE A 424 8.18 5.36 -15.71
CA PHE A 424 7.34 6.02 -14.71
C PHE A 424 7.66 7.52 -14.56
N ARG A 425 8.94 7.89 -14.42
CA ARG A 425 9.40 9.29 -14.37
C ARG A 425 9.10 10.06 -15.66
N ARG A 426 9.08 9.37 -16.81
CA ARG A 426 8.67 9.95 -18.11
C ARG A 426 7.16 10.20 -18.21
N LEU A 427 6.32 9.48 -17.47
CA LEU A 427 4.88 9.77 -17.44
C LEU A 427 4.62 11.18 -16.90
N SER A 428 5.35 11.60 -15.88
CA SER A 428 5.30 12.95 -15.32
C SER A 428 6.49 13.20 -14.39
N ALA A 429 6.99 14.44 -14.39
CA ALA A 429 8.01 14.89 -13.44
C ALA A 429 7.53 14.82 -11.97
N LYS A 430 6.23 15.01 -11.72
CA LYS A 430 5.63 14.85 -10.39
C LYS A 430 5.14 13.40 -10.20
N PRO A 431 5.59 12.66 -9.15
CA PRO A 431 5.22 11.26 -8.92
C PRO A 431 3.72 11.02 -8.80
N GLU A 432 2.99 11.93 -8.14
CA GLU A 432 1.53 11.85 -7.99
C GLU A 432 0.80 11.83 -9.35
N LEU A 433 1.19 12.74 -10.26
CA LEU A 433 0.63 12.79 -11.61
C LEU A 433 1.05 11.57 -12.45
N ALA A 434 2.24 11.01 -12.21
CA ALA A 434 2.69 9.79 -12.88
C ALA A 434 1.84 8.58 -12.47
N ILE A 435 1.52 8.45 -11.17
CA ILE A 435 0.58 7.43 -10.67
C ILE A 435 -0.79 7.59 -11.30
N ASN A 436 -1.33 8.81 -11.36
CA ASN A 436 -2.65 9.03 -11.94
C ASN A 436 -2.69 8.58 -13.42
N LYS A 437 -1.66 8.93 -14.20
CA LYS A 437 -1.55 8.45 -15.60
C LYS A 437 -1.41 6.93 -15.71
N LEU A 438 -0.65 6.32 -14.80
CA LEU A 438 -0.51 4.86 -14.75
C LEU A 438 -1.84 4.18 -14.40
N LYS A 439 -2.55 4.71 -13.41
CA LYS A 439 -3.89 4.28 -13.01
C LYS A 439 -4.87 4.41 -14.17
N ASP A 440 -4.89 5.54 -14.85
CA ASP A 440 -5.75 5.78 -16.02
C ASP A 440 -5.49 4.75 -17.11
N ARG A 441 -4.22 4.44 -17.41
CA ARG A 441 -3.86 3.38 -18.38
C ARG A 441 -4.45 2.02 -18.00
N ILE A 442 -4.37 1.64 -16.72
CA ILE A 442 -4.97 0.37 -16.25
C ILE A 442 -6.50 0.46 -16.32
N MET A 443 -7.11 1.60 -15.97
CA MET A 443 -8.56 1.79 -16.01
C MET A 443 -9.12 1.84 -17.43
N LEU A 444 -8.35 2.29 -18.43
CA LEU A 444 -8.75 2.20 -19.84
C LEU A 444 -8.97 0.75 -20.27
N LEU A 445 -8.13 -0.18 -19.80
CA LEU A 445 -8.33 -1.61 -20.07
C LEU A 445 -9.67 -2.11 -19.51
N ARG A 446 -10.16 -1.53 -18.41
CA ARG A 446 -11.48 -1.85 -17.84
C ARG A 446 -12.63 -1.42 -18.73
N GLN A 447 -12.47 -0.31 -19.47
CA GLN A 447 -13.48 0.17 -20.41
C GLN A 447 -13.65 -0.80 -21.58
N ASP A 448 -12.55 -1.42 -22.02
CA ASP A 448 -12.57 -2.42 -23.09
C ASP A 448 -13.16 -3.74 -22.58
N SER A 449 -12.59 -4.30 -21.50
CA SER A 449 -13.18 -5.45 -20.81
C SER A 449 -12.61 -5.59 -19.39
N PHE A 450 -13.43 -6.08 -18.47
CA PHE A 450 -12.93 -6.39 -17.13
C PHE A 450 -11.88 -7.53 -17.12
N GLY A 451 -11.90 -8.41 -18.12
CA GLY A 451 -10.82 -9.37 -18.36
C GLY A 451 -9.48 -8.68 -18.64
N ASP A 452 -9.47 -7.67 -19.50
CA ASP A 452 -8.27 -6.88 -19.81
C ASP A 452 -7.79 -6.06 -18.62
N TYR A 453 -8.71 -5.53 -17.82
CA TYR A 453 -8.37 -4.87 -16.56
C TYR A 453 -7.57 -5.79 -15.62
N THR A 454 -8.10 -6.99 -15.36
CA THR A 454 -7.43 -7.97 -14.48
C THR A 454 -6.08 -8.42 -15.05
N ARG A 455 -5.99 -8.61 -16.38
CA ARG A 455 -4.71 -8.86 -17.07
C ARG A 455 -3.75 -7.68 -16.95
N GLY A 456 -4.24 -6.45 -17.02
CA GLY A 456 -3.46 -5.22 -16.86
C GLY A 456 -2.87 -5.07 -15.46
N ILE A 457 -3.66 -5.36 -14.41
CA ILE A 457 -3.14 -5.42 -13.03
C ILE A 457 -2.06 -6.49 -12.91
N ALA A 458 -2.30 -7.70 -13.47
CA ALA A 458 -1.33 -8.79 -13.42
C ALA A 458 -0.03 -8.44 -14.18
N ALA A 459 -0.14 -7.76 -15.33
CA ALA A 459 0.99 -7.25 -16.10
C ALA A 459 1.79 -6.22 -15.29
N TYR A 460 1.12 -5.20 -14.74
CA TYR A 460 1.76 -4.20 -13.89
C TYR A 460 2.46 -4.82 -12.66
N ARG A 461 1.84 -5.81 -11.99
CA ARG A 461 2.46 -6.52 -10.85
C ARG A 461 3.69 -7.35 -11.22
N ARG A 462 3.88 -7.66 -12.50
CA ARG A 462 5.09 -8.32 -13.02
C ARG A 462 6.14 -7.32 -13.52
N SER A 463 5.81 -6.03 -13.55
CA SER A 463 6.70 -5.00 -14.07
C SER A 463 7.95 -4.81 -13.21
N PRO A 464 9.09 -4.44 -13.83
CA PRO A 464 10.29 -4.06 -13.07
C PRO A 464 10.04 -2.97 -12.03
N LEU A 465 9.17 -1.99 -12.34
CA LEU A 465 8.76 -0.94 -11.40
C LEU A 465 8.08 -1.50 -10.14
N TYR A 466 7.12 -2.42 -10.30
CA TYR A 466 6.42 -3.01 -9.16
C TYR A 466 7.34 -3.91 -8.34
N MET A 467 8.22 -4.67 -8.99
CA MET A 467 9.21 -5.50 -8.30
C MET A 467 10.19 -4.65 -7.49
N LEU A 468 10.63 -3.51 -8.03
CA LEU A 468 11.44 -2.54 -7.30
C LEU A 468 10.70 -2.03 -6.06
N TYR A 469 9.43 -1.65 -6.18
CA TYR A 469 8.59 -1.28 -5.05
C TYR A 469 8.52 -2.36 -3.96
N VAL A 470 8.23 -3.61 -4.33
CA VAL A 470 8.15 -4.73 -3.38
C VAL A 470 9.49 -4.99 -2.69
N ASN A 471 10.59 -4.91 -3.44
CA ASN A 471 11.93 -5.11 -2.90
C ASN A 471 12.33 -3.99 -1.92
N THR A 472 12.02 -2.73 -2.24
CA THR A 472 12.22 -1.60 -1.33
C THR A 472 11.40 -1.76 -0.05
N LEU A 473 10.13 -2.19 -0.16
CA LEU A 473 9.28 -2.44 1.00
C LEU A 473 9.86 -3.54 1.91
N LYS A 474 10.28 -4.67 1.34
CA LYS A 474 10.92 -5.76 2.10
C LYS A 474 12.20 -5.30 2.80
N GLY A 475 13.08 -4.62 2.06
CA GLY A 475 14.33 -4.10 2.62
C GLY A 475 14.10 -3.07 3.74
N GLY A 476 13.03 -2.28 3.66
CA GLY A 476 12.63 -1.34 4.70
C GLY A 476 12.11 -2.04 5.96
N LEU A 477 11.32 -3.11 5.79
CA LEU A 477 10.80 -3.92 6.90
C LEU A 477 11.92 -4.64 7.66
N ASP A 478 12.87 -5.25 6.94
CA ASP A 478 13.98 -5.98 7.55
C ASP A 478 14.91 -5.07 8.36
N LYS A 479 15.01 -3.79 7.97
CA LYS A 479 15.87 -2.79 8.60
C LYS A 479 15.14 -1.92 9.63
N GLY A 480 13.83 -2.10 9.82
CA GLY A 480 13.01 -1.28 10.71
C GLY A 480 12.88 0.19 10.30
N ALA A 481 13.25 0.55 9.07
CA ALA A 481 13.25 1.93 8.59
C ALA A 481 12.93 1.99 7.09
N ILE A 482 11.63 2.08 6.81
CA ILE A 482 11.10 2.17 5.43
C ILE A 482 11.56 3.47 4.75
N THR A 483 11.68 4.57 5.51
CA THR A 483 12.12 5.88 5.01
C THR A 483 13.60 5.92 4.63
N LEU A 484 14.47 5.25 5.39
CA LEU A 484 15.92 5.21 5.12
C LEU A 484 16.26 4.47 3.81
N ALA A 485 15.49 3.45 3.44
CA ALA A 485 15.70 2.71 2.19
C ALA A 485 15.44 3.55 0.93
N ALA A 486 14.57 4.56 1.01
CA ALA A 486 14.26 5.47 -0.09
C ALA A 486 15.14 6.75 -0.10
N GLN A 487 15.75 7.10 1.03
CA GLN A 487 16.59 8.30 1.18
C GLN A 487 18.05 8.12 0.75
N ALA A 488 18.55 6.88 0.63
CA ALA A 488 19.93 6.60 0.21
C ALA A 488 20.19 6.85 -1.30
N ALA A 489 19.25 7.46 -2.04
CA ALA A 489 19.36 7.69 -3.46
C ALA A 489 20.27 8.91 -3.76
N GLY A 490 21.43 8.63 -4.36
CA GLY A 490 22.26 9.64 -5.00
C GLY A 490 21.56 10.31 -6.20
N PRO A 491 22.16 11.35 -6.81
CA PRO A 491 21.52 12.20 -7.81
C PRO A 491 20.95 11.39 -9.00
N ALA A 492 19.67 11.63 -9.30
CA ALA A 492 18.82 11.40 -10.50
C ALA A 492 18.97 10.14 -11.39
N ASP A 493 20.09 9.44 -11.40
CA ASP A 493 20.42 8.37 -12.36
C ASP A 493 20.45 6.97 -11.72
N THR A 494 20.09 6.88 -10.44
CA THR A 494 19.99 5.58 -9.75
C THR A 494 18.60 4.98 -9.96
N GLU A 495 18.56 3.67 -10.23
CA GLU A 495 17.35 2.82 -10.31
C GLU A 495 16.66 2.66 -8.94
N ILE A 496 16.70 3.70 -8.09
CA ILE A 496 16.19 3.71 -6.73
C ILE A 496 14.96 4.62 -6.67
N LEU A 497 13.91 4.15 -6.00
CA LEU A 497 12.70 4.93 -5.74
C LEU A 497 12.99 6.03 -4.73
N THR A 498 12.61 7.26 -5.07
CA THR A 498 12.53 8.35 -4.09
C THR A 498 11.42 8.07 -3.08
N SER A 499 11.47 8.75 -1.92
CA SER A 499 10.43 8.63 -0.88
C SER A 499 9.03 8.92 -1.42
N ASP A 500 8.89 9.99 -2.19
CA ASP A 500 7.61 10.38 -2.80
C ASP A 500 7.11 9.34 -3.81
N GLU A 501 7.98 8.82 -4.68
CA GLU A 501 7.61 7.77 -5.64
C GLU A 501 7.15 6.51 -4.92
N PHE A 502 7.87 6.11 -3.87
CA PHE A 502 7.54 4.92 -3.08
C PHE A 502 6.18 5.05 -2.37
N LEU A 503 5.91 6.17 -1.70
CA LEU A 503 4.61 6.42 -1.04
C LEU A 503 3.46 6.43 -2.04
N ASN A 504 3.67 7.04 -3.22
CA ASN A 504 2.68 7.08 -4.28
C ASN A 504 2.42 5.68 -4.89
N LEU A 505 3.44 4.84 -5.02
CA LEU A 505 3.29 3.43 -5.43
C LEU A 505 2.54 2.58 -4.37
N ILE A 506 2.75 2.84 -3.07
CA ILE A 506 1.96 2.20 -2.00
C ILE A 506 0.47 2.53 -2.17
N ARG A 507 0.14 3.81 -2.39
CA ARG A 507 -1.24 4.26 -2.57
C ARG A 507 -1.88 3.55 -3.76
N LEU A 508 -1.20 3.52 -4.91
CA LEU A 508 -1.69 2.81 -6.09
C LEU A 508 -1.89 1.32 -5.84
N SER A 509 -0.93 0.66 -5.16
CA SER A 509 -1.03 -0.76 -4.82
C SER A 509 -2.27 -1.06 -3.98
N LYS A 510 -2.55 -0.22 -2.97
CA LYS A 510 -3.75 -0.31 -2.14
C LYS A 510 -5.02 -0.16 -2.95
N GLU A 511 -5.10 0.83 -3.83
CA GLU A 511 -6.27 1.04 -4.69
C GLU A 511 -6.52 -0.14 -5.64
N LEU A 512 -5.47 -0.69 -6.24
CA LEU A 512 -5.56 -1.86 -7.14
C LEU A 512 -5.81 -3.18 -6.41
N GLN A 513 -5.77 -3.21 -5.07
CA GLN A 513 -6.10 -4.40 -4.28
C GLN A 513 -7.61 -4.53 -4.01
N TYR A 514 -8.32 -3.40 -3.93
CA TYR A 514 -9.76 -3.34 -3.65
C TYR A 514 -10.63 -3.13 -4.90
N SER A 515 -10.01 -3.08 -6.07
CA SER A 515 -10.67 -2.93 -7.37
C SER A 515 -10.79 -4.26 -8.09
#